data_AF-A0A7S2JK90-F1
#
_entry.id   AF-A0A7S2JK90-F1
#
_cell.length_a   1.000
_cell.length_b   1.000
_cell.length_c   1.000
_cell.angle_alpha   90.00
_cell.angle_beta   90.00
_cell.angle_gamma   90.00
#
_symmetry.space_group_name_H-M   'P 1'
#
loop_
_entity.id
_entity.type
_entity.pdbx_description
1 polymer ?
#
loop_
_entity_poly.entity_id
_entity_poly.type
_entity_poly.pdbx_seq_one_letter_code
_entity_poly.pdbx_strand_id
1 'polypeptide(L)'
;IIIIAFGCAFYVLIAHEQGDGSSGGGVGSDDDDDYSPLGLRHVLGLLITAAMKGEPDHIMIAAEHFTFFAMMLMYMFGVVVVLLLLNLLIARFAKTFDIVYENVDANFKVAFSRVVVEGCKKDIMPPPFNLVRDMA
;
A
#
# COMPACT_ATOMS: atom_id res chain seq x y z
N ILE A 1 2.46 7.75 -4.45
CA ILE A 1 2.18 8.82 -5.44
C ILE A 1 1.40 8.26 -6.63
N ILE A 2 1.92 7.27 -7.36
CA ILE A 2 1.25 6.68 -8.54
C ILE A 2 -0.16 6.16 -8.19
N ILE A 3 -0.30 5.37 -7.12
CA ILE A 3 -1.61 4.86 -6.66
C ILE A 3 -2.61 6.00 -6.36
N ILE A 4 -2.14 7.12 -5.82
CA ILE A 4 -2.99 8.28 -5.50
C ILE A 4 -3.41 9.01 -6.78
N ALA A 5 -2.49 9.19 -7.73
CA ALA A 5 -2.78 9.82 -9.02
C ALA A 5 -3.80 9.01 -9.83
N PHE A 6 -3.61 7.69 -9.92
CA PHE A 6 -4.56 6.78 -10.57
C PHE A 6 -5.89 6.71 -9.80
N GLY A 7 -5.87 6.64 -8.46
CA GLY A 7 -7.08 6.67 -7.64
C GLY A 7 -7.91 7.96 -7.83
N CYS A 8 -7.26 9.11 -7.96
CA CYS A 8 -7.94 10.37 -8.29
C CYS A 8 -8.52 10.35 -9.71
N ALA A 9 -7.80 9.82 -10.70
CA ALA A 9 -8.30 9.71 -12.07
C ALA A 9 -9.54 8.80 -12.16
N PHE A 10 -9.53 7.67 -11.47
CA PHE A 10 -10.70 6.78 -11.37
C PHE A 10 -11.87 7.43 -10.64
N TYR A 11 -11.61 8.14 -9.53
CA TYR A 11 -12.65 8.86 -8.80
C TYR A 11 -13.33 9.92 -9.67
N VAL A 12 -12.56 10.71 -10.43
CA VAL A 12 -13.11 11.73 -11.35
C VAL A 12 -13.91 11.10 -12.47
N LEU A 13 -13.46 9.96 -13.01
CA LEU A 13 -14.16 9.24 -14.07
C LEU A 13 -15.54 8.72 -13.59
N ILE A 14 -15.58 8.10 -12.41
CA ILE A 14 -16.82 7.61 -11.78
C ILE A 14 -17.76 8.78 -11.42
N ALA A 15 -17.20 9.88 -10.91
CA ALA A 15 -17.98 11.08 -10.57
C ALA A 15 -18.60 11.75 -11.82
N HIS A 16 -17.91 11.70 -12.96
CA HIS A 16 -18.44 12.23 -14.22
C HIS A 16 -19.59 11.37 -14.77
N GLU A 17 -19.50 10.04 -14.67
CA GLU A 17 -20.59 9.14 -15.09
C GLU A 17 -21.85 9.31 -14.25
N GLN A 18 -21.72 9.57 -12.94
CA GLN A 18 -22.87 9.86 -12.07
C GLN A 18 -23.52 11.22 -12.35
N GLY A 19 -22.79 12.17 -12.92
CA GLY A 19 -23.29 13.51 -13.26
C GLY A 19 -24.20 13.55 -14.49
N ASP A 20 -23.96 12.69 -15.48
CA ASP A 20 -24.76 12.61 -16.72
C ASP A 20 -25.97 11.66 -16.59
N GLY A 21 -26.06 10.87 -15.52
CA GLY A 21 -27.09 9.85 -15.29
C GLY A 21 -28.33 10.28 -14.51
N SER A 22 -28.59 11.57 -14.29
CA SER A 22 -29.76 12.05 -13.53
C SER A 22 -31.09 11.98 -14.31
N SER A 23 -31.36 10.84 -14.95
CA SER A 23 -32.66 10.50 -15.55
C SER A 23 -32.81 8.98 -15.70
N GLY A 24 -33.56 8.36 -14.77
CA GLY A 24 -33.95 6.94 -14.77
C GLY A 24 -33.18 6.17 -13.70
N GLY A 25 -33.77 5.59 -12.66
CA GLY A 25 -35.09 4.97 -12.52
C GLY A 25 -34.82 3.64 -11.80
N GLY A 26 -35.22 3.51 -10.54
CA GLY A 26 -34.83 2.38 -9.69
C GLY A 26 -35.47 1.05 -10.07
N VAL A 27 -34.77 -0.05 -9.75
CA VAL A 27 -35.33 -1.38 -9.51
C VAL A 27 -34.45 -2.04 -8.44
N GLY A 28 -35.07 -2.50 -7.36
CA GLY A 28 -34.39 -3.06 -6.20
C GLY A 28 -33.92 -4.50 -6.36
N SER A 29 -32.96 -4.87 -5.52
CA SER A 29 -32.78 -6.23 -5.01
C SER A 29 -32.27 -6.11 -3.58
N ASP A 30 -33.02 -6.74 -2.67
CA ASP A 30 -32.65 -7.01 -1.29
C ASP A 30 -31.33 -7.79 -1.26
N ASP A 31 -30.26 -7.15 -0.80
CA ASP A 31 -29.14 -7.76 -0.09
C ASP A 31 -28.40 -6.60 0.60
N ASP A 32 -28.15 -6.76 1.90
CA ASP A 32 -27.53 -5.78 2.80
C ASP A 32 -26.08 -5.46 2.42
N ASP A 33 -25.87 -4.66 1.37
CA ASP A 33 -24.59 -4.03 1.09
C ASP A 33 -24.72 -2.51 1.23
N ASP A 34 -24.02 -1.99 2.24
CA ASP A 34 -23.90 -0.58 2.60
C ASP A 34 -23.32 0.24 1.41
N TYR A 35 -24.19 0.69 0.51
CA TYR A 35 -23.87 1.65 -0.56
C TYR A 35 -23.63 3.04 0.04
N SER A 36 -22.57 3.17 0.82
CA SER A 36 -21.97 4.45 1.15
C SER A 36 -21.52 5.13 -0.16
N PRO A 37 -21.73 6.45 -0.34
CA PRO A 37 -21.33 7.15 -1.55
C PRO A 37 -19.85 6.88 -1.81
N LEU A 38 -19.52 6.36 -3.01
CA LEU A 38 -18.19 5.89 -3.44
C LEU A 38 -17.09 6.90 -3.10
N GLY A 39 -16.57 6.82 -1.88
CA GLY A 39 -15.57 7.73 -1.38
C GLY A 39 -14.22 7.41 -2.02
N LEU A 40 -13.38 8.43 -2.22
CA LEU A 40 -12.01 8.26 -2.70
C LEU A 40 -11.24 7.19 -1.91
N ARG A 41 -11.51 7.06 -0.61
CA ARG A 41 -10.91 6.03 0.25
C ARG A 41 -11.28 4.61 -0.16
N HIS A 42 -12.52 4.39 -0.59
CA HIS A 42 -12.99 3.08 -1.03
C HIS A 42 -12.39 2.71 -2.39
N VAL A 43 -12.38 3.67 -3.34
CA VAL A 43 -11.70 3.50 -4.64
C VAL A 43 -10.21 3.22 -4.45
N LEU A 44 -9.55 3.96 -3.56
CA LEU A 44 -8.13 3.76 -3.27
C LEU A 44 -7.86 2.41 -2.59
N GLY A 45 -8.75 1.97 -1.69
CA GLY A 45 -8.70 0.64 -1.09
C GLY A 45 -8.86 -0.48 -2.11
N LEU A 46 -9.79 -0.32 -3.06
CA LEU A 46 -9.98 -1.23 -4.19
C LEU A 46 -8.76 -1.28 -5.10
N LEU A 47 -8.17 -0.13 -5.47
CA LEU A 47 -6.96 -0.09 -6.30
C LEU A 47 -5.77 -0.74 -5.60
N ILE A 48 -5.60 -0.54 -4.28
CA ILE A 48 -4.53 -1.20 -3.52
C ILE A 48 -4.76 -2.71 -3.48
N THR A 49 -5.99 -3.14 -3.21
CA THR A 49 -6.33 -4.56 -3.13
C THR A 49 -6.14 -5.24 -4.49
N ALA A 50 -6.58 -4.60 -5.57
CA ALA A 50 -6.37 -5.08 -6.94
C ALA A 50 -4.88 -5.13 -7.31
N ALA A 51 -4.10 -4.11 -6.94
CA ALA A 51 -2.65 -4.09 -7.18
C ALA A 51 -1.90 -5.18 -6.41
N MET A 52 -2.34 -5.52 -5.20
CA MET A 52 -1.69 -6.52 -4.35
C MET A 52 -2.12 -7.95 -4.66
N LYS A 53 -3.39 -8.15 -5.00
CA LYS A 53 -4.00 -9.48 -5.18
C LYS A 53 -4.03 -9.94 -6.63
N GLY A 54 -3.88 -9.01 -7.58
CA GLY A 54 -3.87 -9.31 -9.01
C GLY A 54 -5.23 -9.71 -9.60
N GLU A 55 -6.31 -9.52 -8.84
CA GLU A 55 -7.69 -9.82 -9.25
C GLU A 55 -8.42 -8.50 -9.58
N PRO A 56 -8.48 -8.09 -10.86
CA PRO A 56 -9.14 -6.84 -11.29
C PRO A 56 -10.67 -6.94 -11.32
N ASP A 57 -11.23 -8.13 -11.15
CA ASP A 57 -12.64 -8.44 -11.41
C ASP A 57 -13.60 -7.63 -10.53
N HIS A 58 -13.20 -7.28 -9.31
CA HIS A 58 -14.00 -6.46 -8.40
C HIS A 58 -14.17 -4.99 -8.85
N ILE A 59 -13.25 -4.45 -9.65
CA ILE A 59 -13.37 -3.08 -10.21
C ILE A 59 -14.18 -3.12 -11.51
N MET A 60 -14.08 -4.23 -12.25
CA MET A 60 -14.79 -4.43 -13.51
C MET A 60 -16.30 -4.59 -13.32
N ILE A 61 -16.73 -5.15 -12.19
CA ILE A 61 -18.16 -5.28 -11.84
C ILE A 61 -18.77 -3.92 -11.47
N ALA A 62 -17.99 -2.99 -10.89
CA ALA A 62 -18.48 -1.65 -10.54
C ALA A 62 -18.58 -0.70 -11.74
N ALA A 63 -17.93 -1.02 -12.87
CA ALA A 63 -17.96 -0.24 -14.10
C ALA A 63 -18.93 -0.88 -15.11
N GLU A 64 -20.21 -0.95 -14.77
CA GLU A 64 -21.26 -1.56 -15.60
C GLU A 64 -21.45 -0.86 -16.96
N HIS A 65 -20.95 0.36 -17.12
CA HIS A 65 -21.02 1.10 -18.38
C HIS A 65 -19.64 1.33 -19.01
N PHE A 66 -19.25 0.40 -19.89
CA PHE A 66 -18.48 0.55 -21.14
C PHE A 66 -17.61 1.82 -21.41
N THR A 67 -16.94 2.44 -20.45
CA THR A 67 -15.90 3.42 -20.75
C THR A 67 -14.61 2.66 -21.08
N PHE A 68 -14.39 2.43 -22.37
CA PHE A 68 -13.12 1.92 -22.93
C PHE A 68 -11.89 2.60 -22.29
N PHE A 69 -12.05 3.87 -21.91
CA PHE A 69 -11.08 4.64 -21.16
C PHE A 69 -10.77 4.08 -19.76
N ALA A 70 -11.76 3.65 -18.97
CA ALA A 70 -11.56 3.04 -17.65
C ALA A 70 -10.77 1.72 -17.76
N MET A 71 -11.13 0.87 -18.73
CA MET A 71 -10.42 -0.39 -19.00
C MET A 71 -8.96 -0.12 -19.41
N MET A 72 -8.74 0.85 -20.30
CA MET A 72 -7.40 1.23 -20.74
C MET A 72 -6.56 1.78 -19.58
N LEU A 73 -7.14 2.61 -18.71
CA LEU A 73 -6.50 3.18 -17.54
C LEU A 73 -6.15 2.11 -16.49
N MET A 74 -7.01 1.09 -16.32
CA MET A 74 -6.75 -0.07 -15.47
C MET A 74 -5.59 -0.93 -16.01
N TYR A 75 -5.56 -1.19 -17.31
CA TYR A 75 -4.46 -1.93 -17.93
C TYR A 75 -3.13 -1.18 -17.79
N MET A 76 -3.15 0.13 -18.02
CA MET A 76 -1.98 1.00 -17.86
C MET A 76 -1.50 1.03 -16.40
N PHE A 77 -2.43 1.10 -15.44
CA PHE A 77 -2.12 0.98 -14.02
C PHE A 77 -1.45 -0.35 -13.69
N GLY A 78 -1.98 -1.48 -14.19
CA GLY A 78 -1.40 -2.81 -14.00
C GLY A 78 0.02 -2.91 -14.55
N VAL A 79 0.26 -2.44 -15.78
CA VAL A 79 1.61 -2.43 -16.38
C VAL A 79 2.58 -1.56 -15.57
N VAL A 80 2.17 -0.35 -15.17
CA VAL A 80 3.05 0.56 -14.43
C VAL A 80 3.35 0.02 -13.03
N VAL A 81 2.34 -0.42 -12.28
CA VAL A 81 2.51 -0.84 -10.88
C VAL A 81 3.13 -2.23 -10.78
N VAL A 82 2.63 -3.19 -11.55
CA VAL A 82 3.08 -4.58 -11.44
C VAL A 82 4.35 -4.81 -12.24
N LEU A 83 4.45 -4.32 -13.48
CA LEU A 83 5.63 -4.62 -14.31
C LEU A 83 6.76 -3.62 -14.10
N LEU A 84 6.49 -2.32 -14.08
CA LEU A 84 7.57 -1.33 -13.97
C LEU A 84 8.03 -1.12 -12.53
N LEU A 85 7.11 -0.87 -11.60
CA LEU A 85 7.48 -0.58 -10.21
C LEU A 85 8.09 -1.81 -9.52
N LEU A 86 7.54 -3.00 -9.73
CA LEU A 86 8.09 -4.21 -9.11
C LEU A 86 9.50 -4.50 -9.66
N ASN A 87 9.70 -4.42 -10.98
CA ASN A 87 11.01 -4.67 -11.57
C ASN A 87 12.04 -3.62 -11.13
N LEU A 88 11.64 -2.35 -11.01
CA LEU A 88 12.52 -1.29 -10.55
C LEU A 88 12.81 -1.39 -9.04
N LEU A 89 11.84 -1.85 -8.25
CA LEU A 89 12.01 -2.14 -6.84
C LEU A 89 12.99 -3.31 -6.63
N ILE A 90 12.82 -4.41 -7.37
CA ILE A 90 13.74 -5.55 -7.34
C ILE A 90 15.15 -5.11 -7.75
N ALA A 91 15.29 -4.37 -8.85
CA ALA A 91 16.58 -3.86 -9.31
C ALA A 91 17.26 -2.95 -8.26
N ARG A 92 16.47 -2.11 -7.58
CA ARG A 92 16.97 -1.22 -6.53
C ARG A 92 17.37 -1.99 -5.27
N PHE A 93 16.62 -3.03 -4.89
CA PHE A 93 16.98 -3.91 -3.79
C PHE A 93 18.23 -4.72 -4.10
N ALA A 94 18.37 -5.27 -5.30
CA ALA A 94 19.58 -5.97 -5.72
C ALA A 94 20.81 -5.07 -5.61
N LYS A 95 20.74 -3.83 -6.12
CA LYS A 95 21.82 -2.86 -6.01
C LYS A 95 22.13 -2.45 -4.57
N THR A 96 21.10 -2.27 -3.75
CA THR A 96 21.28 -1.90 -2.34
C THR A 96 21.86 -3.06 -1.54
N PHE A 97 21.44 -4.29 -1.85
CA PHE A 97 21.96 -5.50 -1.21
C PHE A 97 23.45 -5.66 -1.50
N ASP A 98 23.87 -5.46 -2.76
CA ASP A 98 25.27 -5.50 -3.16
C ASP A 98 26.12 -4.49 -2.36
N ILE A 99 25.68 -3.22 -2.30
CA ILE A 99 26.36 -2.14 -1.56
C ILE A 99 26.41 -2.40 -0.05
N VAL A 100 25.31 -2.91 0.52
CA VAL A 100 25.23 -3.20 1.95
C VAL A 100 26.11 -4.39 2.29
N TYR A 101 26.10 -5.44 1.47
CA TYR A 101 26.83 -6.69 1.70
C TYR A 101 28.33 -6.45 1.86
N GLU A 102 28.92 -5.57 1.04
CA GLU A 102 30.34 -5.18 1.15
C GLU A 102 30.70 -4.56 2.52
N ASN A 103 29.72 -3.97 3.22
CA ASN A 103 29.92 -3.27 4.48
C ASN A 103 29.24 -3.97 5.68
N VAL A 104 28.64 -5.15 5.49
CA VAL A 104 27.90 -5.85 6.55
C VAL A 104 28.82 -6.18 7.73
N ASP A 105 30.03 -6.69 7.48
CA ASP A 105 30.94 -7.09 8.57
C ASP A 105 31.41 -5.89 9.41
N ALA A 106 31.70 -4.75 8.76
CA ALA A 106 32.09 -3.52 9.44
C ALA A 106 30.92 -2.93 10.22
N ASN A 107 29.73 -2.86 9.62
CA ASN A 107 28.53 -2.36 10.28
C ASN A 107 28.10 -3.25 11.45
N PHE A 108 28.22 -4.57 11.31
CA PHE A 108 27.92 -5.52 12.38
C PHE A 108 28.89 -5.35 13.55
N LYS A 109 30.19 -5.23 13.29
CA LYS A 109 31.19 -4.99 14.35
C LYS A 109 30.96 -3.65 15.06
N VAL A 110 30.60 -2.60 14.32
CA VAL A 110 30.25 -1.29 14.91
C VAL A 110 28.98 -1.38 15.74
N ALA A 111 27.92 -2.02 15.23
CA ALA A 111 26.67 -2.22 15.97
C ALA A 111 26.90 -3.06 17.24
N PHE A 112 27.66 -4.13 17.14
CA PHE A 112 28.06 -4.96 18.27
C PHE A 112 28.86 -4.16 19.30
N SER A 113 29.86 -3.38 18.86
CA SER A 113 30.65 -2.53 19.75
C SER A 113 29.80 -1.50 20.48
N ARG A 114 28.78 -0.92 19.82
CA ARG A 114 27.82 0.00 20.46
C ARG A 114 27.01 -0.71 21.55
N VAL A 115 26.49 -1.90 21.28
CA VAL A 115 25.73 -2.70 22.25
C VAL A 115 26.61 -3.09 23.44
N VAL A 116 27.85 -3.52 23.20
CA VAL A 116 28.79 -3.87 24.27
C VAL A 116 29.19 -2.66 25.10
N VAL A 117 29.49 -1.52 24.47
CA VAL A 117 29.81 -0.27 25.17
C VAL A 117 28.61 0.23 25.98
N GLU A 118 27.39 0.13 25.45
CA GLU A 118 26.19 0.51 26.18
C GLU A 118 25.93 -0.45 27.36
N GLY A 119 26.15 -1.74 27.19
CA GLY A 119 26.10 -2.74 28.25
C GLY A 119 27.15 -2.55 29.34
N CYS A 120 28.36 -2.10 28.99
CA CYS A 120 29.44 -1.81 29.96
C CYS A 120 29.26 -0.48 30.70
N LYS A 121 28.62 0.53 30.08
CA LYS A 121 28.42 1.86 30.68
C LYS A 121 27.26 1.92 31.67
N LYS A 122 26.37 0.95 31.61
CA LYS A 122 25.06 1.00 32.26
C LYS A 122 25.07 -0.21 33.22
N ASP A 123 24.97 0.05 34.52
CA ASP A 123 24.74 -1.01 35.53
C ASP A 123 23.30 -1.53 35.34
N ILE A 124 23.08 -2.28 34.26
CA ILE A 124 21.75 -2.75 33.86
C ILE A 124 21.52 -4.08 34.58
N MET A 125 20.82 -4.02 35.70
CA MET A 125 20.02 -5.16 36.11
C MET A 125 19.03 -5.48 34.97
N PRO A 126 18.80 -6.76 34.64
CA PRO A 126 17.86 -7.12 33.60
C PRO A 126 16.50 -6.46 33.86
N PRO A 127 15.71 -6.10 32.83
CA PRO A 127 14.42 -5.40 32.96
C PRO A 127 13.49 -5.87 34.09
N PRO A 128 13.38 -7.17 34.46
CA PRO A 128 12.57 -7.58 35.62
C PRO A 128 13.12 -7.13 36.99
N PHE A 129 14.41 -6.83 37.13
CA PHE A 129 15.06 -6.50 38.40
C PHE A 129 15.25 -5.00 38.64
N ASN A 130 14.98 -4.15 37.65
CA ASN A 130 15.19 -2.70 37.76
C ASN A 130 14.22 -2.01 38.75
N LEU A 131 13.11 -2.67 39.11
CA LEU A 131 12.10 -2.17 40.04
C LEU A 131 12.44 -2.40 41.53
N VAL A 132 13.34 -3.33 41.85
CA VAL A 132 13.63 -3.73 43.24
C VAL A 132 14.49 -2.69 43.97
N ARG A 133 15.27 -1.91 43.23
CA ARG A 133 16.12 -0.85 43.78
C ARG A 133 15.36 0.44 44.11
N ASP A 134 14.26 0.74 43.40
CA ASP A 134 13.46 1.95 43.65
C ASP A 134 12.52 1.80 44.86
N MET A 135 12.40 0.60 45.44
CA MET A 135 11.63 0.30 46.64
C MET A 135 12.47 0.05 47.91
N ALA A 136 13.81 0.03 47.81
CA ALA A 136 14.74 -0.19 48.94
C ALA A 136 15.53 1.09 49.24
#